data_AF-A0A2T9ZS96-F1
#
_entry.id   AF-A0A2T9ZS96-F1
#
_cell.length_a   1.000
_cell.length_b   1.000
_cell.length_c   1.000
_cell.angle_alpha   90.00
_cell.angle_beta   90.00
_cell.angle_gamma   90.00
#
_symmetry.space_group_name_H-M   'P 1'
#
loop_
_entity.id
_entity.type
_entity.pdbx_description
1 polymer ?
#
loop_
_entity_poly.entity_id
_entity_poly.type
_entity_poly.pdbx_seq_one_letter_code
_entity_poly.pdbx_strand_id
1 'polypeptide(L)' 'MFVPTTHVEVTSGRNIDEMWRMTDALQFNETHGELCPAGWKEGDAGMQGTPEGVADYLAGHAEGL' A
#
# COMPACT_ATOMS: atom_id res chain seq x y z
N MET A 1 -29.79 21.95 15.72
CA MET A 1 -28.84 20.94 16.23
C MET A 1 -27.46 21.32 15.72
N PHE A 2 -26.75 22.14 16.48
CA PHE A 2 -25.38 22.54 16.21
C PHE A 2 -24.53 21.36 16.68
N VAL A 3 -23.88 20.61 15.79
CA VAL A 3 -22.91 19.59 16.19
C VAL A 3 -21.57 20.32 16.30
N PRO A 4 -21.09 20.64 17.51
CA PRO A 4 -19.82 21.32 17.66
C PRO A 4 -18.77 20.24 17.64
N THR A 5 -18.22 19.94 16.47
CA THR A 5 -17.03 19.11 16.41
C THR A 5 -16.28 19.45 15.15
N THR A 6 -15.11 20.04 15.36
CA THR A 6 -13.99 20.09 14.42
C THR A 6 -13.58 18.65 14.08
N HIS A 7 -14.40 17.93 13.30
CA HIS A 7 -14.00 16.68 12.67
C HIS A 7 -13.10 17.05 11.49
N VAL A 8 -11.79 17.08 11.76
CA VAL A 8 -10.70 17.32 10.80
C VAL A 8 -10.84 16.43 9.54
N GLU A 9 -11.53 15.29 9.68
CA GLU A 9 -11.78 14.29 8.66
C GLU A 9 -12.56 14.79 7.43
N VAL A 10 -13.50 15.72 7.57
CA VAL A 10 -14.33 16.22 6.44
C VAL A 10 -13.60 17.30 5.64
N THR A 11 -12.75 18.08 6.29
CA THR A 11 -11.95 19.14 5.65
C THR A 11 -10.66 18.61 5.02
N SER A 12 -10.24 17.40 5.40
CA SER A 12 -9.11 16.73 4.79
C SER A 12 -9.55 16.10 3.47
N GLY A 13 -9.17 16.71 2.35
CA GLY A 13 -9.38 16.12 1.03
C GLY A 13 -8.72 14.73 0.93
N ARG A 14 -9.39 13.79 0.23
CA ARG A 14 -8.80 12.48 -0.08
C ARG A 14 -7.76 12.61 -1.18
N ASN A 15 -6.73 11.78 -1.15
CA ASN A 15 -5.75 11.68 -2.23
C ASN A 15 -6.24 10.67 -3.28
N ILE A 16 -6.57 11.14 -4.48
CA ILE A 16 -7.05 10.29 -5.58
C ILE A 16 -5.94 9.38 -6.12
N ASP A 17 -4.69 9.86 -6.13
CA ASP A 17 -3.55 9.05 -6.60
C ASP A 17 -3.33 7.84 -5.69
N GLU A 18 -3.59 7.98 -4.38
CA GLU A 18 -3.51 6.85 -3.45
C GLU A 18 -4.67 5.86 -3.65
N MET A 19 -5.87 6.34 -3.96
CA MET A 19 -7.01 5.47 -4.27
C MET A 19 -6.76 4.67 -5.55
N TRP A 20 -6.12 5.31 -6.54
CA TRP A 20 -5.66 4.63 -7.75
C TRP A 20 -4.60 3.58 -7.40
N ARG A 21 -3.56 3.93 -6.65
CA ARG A 21 -2.48 3.02 -6.24
C ARG A 21 -3.01 1.77 -5.54
N MET A 22 -4.00 1.93 -4.67
CA MET A 22 -4.65 0.80 -3.98
C MET A 22 -5.39 -0.13 -4.94
N THR A 23 -5.97 0.42 -6.02
CA THR A 23 -6.67 -0.37 -7.05
C THR A 23 -5.68 -1.18 -7.89
N ASP A 24 -4.52 -0.61 -8.22
CA ASP A 24 -3.46 -1.31 -8.95
C ASP A 24 -2.80 -2.39 -8.07
N ALA A 25 -2.55 -2.09 -6.80
CA ALA A 25 -1.99 -3.05 -5.84
C ALA A 25 -2.91 -4.26 -5.62
N LEU A 26 -4.22 -4.02 -5.55
CA LEU A 26 -5.20 -5.10 -5.45
C LEU A 26 -5.17 -6.00 -6.70
N GLN A 27 -5.17 -5.41 -7.89
CA GLN A 27 -5.09 -6.17 -9.14
C GLN A 27 -3.79 -6.97 -9.24
N PHE A 28 -2.65 -6.39 -8.85
CA PHE A 28 -1.37 -7.09 -8.82
C PHE A 28 -1.40 -8.30 -7.89
N ASN A 29 -1.92 -8.13 -6.67
CA ASN A 29 -2.06 -9.22 -5.71
C ASN A 29 -2.94 -10.36 -6.24
N GLU A 30 -4.08 -10.04 -6.85
CA GLU A 30 -4.99 -11.04 -7.40
C GLU A 30 -4.40 -11.78 -8.62
N THR A 31 -3.59 -11.10 -9.43
CA THR A 31 -3.00 -11.67 -10.66
C THR A 31 -1.71 -12.46 -10.41
N HIS A 32 -0.86 -12.01 -9.49
CA HIS A 32 0.45 -12.61 -9.23
C HIS A 32 0.47 -13.46 -7.95
N GLY A 33 -0.49 -13.27 -7.04
CA GLY A 33 -0.50 -13.91 -5.72
C GLY A 33 0.53 -13.34 -4.74
N GLU A 34 1.16 -12.22 -5.09
CA GLU A 34 2.22 -11.57 -4.31
C GLU A 34 1.68 -10.39 -3.50
N LEU A 35 2.25 -10.17 -2.32
CA LEU A 35 1.96 -9.00 -1.50
C LEU A 35 2.63 -7.76 -2.08
N CYS A 36 1.97 -6.62 -1.88
CA CYS A 36 2.49 -5.30 -2.22
C CYS A 36 3.16 -4.68 -0.99
N PRO A 37 4.49 -4.45 -1.00
CA PRO A 37 5.20 -3.76 0.07
C PRO A 37 4.76 -2.30 0.28
N ALA A 38 5.23 -1.67 1.36
CA ALA A 38 4.87 -0.29 1.65
C ALA A 38 5.29 0.66 0.51
N GLY A 39 4.36 1.49 0.06
CA GLY A 39 4.61 2.44 -1.03
C GLY A 39 4.67 1.83 -2.43
N TRP A 40 4.39 0.53 -2.59
CA TRP A 40 4.41 -0.16 -3.88
C TRP A 40 3.59 0.57 -4.96
N LYS A 41 4.16 0.63 -6.16
CA LYS A 41 3.57 1.13 -7.40
C LYS A 41 3.75 0.12 -8.53
N GLU A 42 3.02 0.30 -9.62
CA GLU A 42 3.17 -0.53 -10.81
C GLU A 42 4.64 -0.58 -11.27
N GLY A 43 5.17 -1.79 -11.42
CA GLY A 43 6.57 -2.05 -11.78
C GLY A 43 7.50 -2.34 -10.60
N ASP A 44 7.09 -2.07 -9.36
CA ASP A 44 7.86 -2.42 -8.17
C ASP A 44 7.79 -3.92 -7.87
N ALA A 45 8.84 -4.45 -7.22
CA ALA A 45 8.90 -5.85 -6.83
C ALA A 45 7.83 -6.21 -5.77
N GLY A 46 7.11 -7.30 -6.01
CA GLY A 46 6.21 -7.93 -5.05
C GLY A 46 6.96 -8.76 -4.00
N MET A 47 6.24 -9.20 -2.98
CA MET A 47 6.77 -10.00 -1.86
C MET A 47 5.91 -11.24 -1.64
N GLN A 48 6.54 -12.40 -1.47
CA GLN A 48 5.81 -13.64 -1.17
C GLN A 48 5.25 -13.60 0.25
N GLY A 49 3.99 -14.02 0.42
CA GLY A 49 3.25 -13.98 1.70
C GLY A 49 3.66 -15.03 2.74
N THR A 50 4.91 -15.51 2.69
CA THR A 50 5.46 -16.49 3.64
C THR A 50 6.58 -15.85 4.47
N PRO A 51 6.87 -16.35 5.68
CA PRO A 51 7.97 -15.82 6.50
C PRO A 51 9.32 -15.79 5.77
N GLU A 52 9.62 -16.81 4.97
CA GLU A 52 10.82 -16.90 4.15
C GLU A 52 10.80 -15.85 3.03
N GLY A 53 9.67 -15.71 2.34
CA GLY A 53 9.49 -14.72 1.28
C GLY A 53 9.65 -13.28 1.73
N VAL A 54 9.17 -12.97 2.94
CA VAL A 54 9.38 -11.66 3.58
C VAL A 54 10.85 -11.47 3.94
N ALA A 55 11.51 -12.47 4.52
CA ALA A 55 12.93 -12.39 4.87
C ALA A 55 13.82 -12.17 3.63
N ASP A 56 13.54 -12.90 2.55
CA ASP A 56 14.26 -12.78 1.28
C ASP A 56 14.06 -11.39 0.66
N TYR A 57 12.82 -10.89 0.66
CA TYR A 57 12.52 -9.54 0.17
C TYR A 57 13.27 -8.46 0.95
N LEU A 58 13.23 -8.52 2.29
CA LEU A 58 13.90 -7.57 3.16
C LEU A 58 15.43 -7.62 3.03
N ALA A 59 16.01 -8.82 2.87
CA ALA A 59 17.45 -8.97 2.66
C ALA A 59 17.91 -8.29 1.35
N GLY A 60 17.10 -8.35 0.29
CA GLY A 60 17.41 -7.73 -1.00
C GLY A 60 17.13 -6.22 -1.09
N HIS A 61 16.28 -5.68 -0.21
CA HIS A 61 15.80 -4.29 -0.28
C HIS A 61 16.12 -3.46 0.98
N ALA A 62 17.03 -3.95 1.83
CA ALA A 62 17.37 -3.33 3.12
C ALA A 62 17.92 -1.89 3.02
N GLU A 63 18.58 -1.53 1.92
CA GLU A 63 19.21 -0.20 1.78
C GLU A 63 18.21 0.92 1.45
N GLY A 64 16.96 0.58 1.12
CA GLY A 64 15.89 1.53 0.74
C GLY A 64 14.72 1.62 1.71
N LEU A 65 14.81 0.94 2.86
CA LEU A 65 13.85 0.98 3.97
C LEU A 65 14.31 1.96 5.06
#